data_AF-A0A8F0FD26-F1
#
_entry.id   AF-A0A8F0FD26-F1
#
_cell.length_a   1.000
_cell.length_b   1.000
_cell.length_c   1.000
_cell.angle_alpha   90.00
_cell.angle_beta   90.00
_cell.angle_gamma   90.00
#
_symmetry.space_group_name_H-M   'P 1'
#
loop_
_entity.id
_entity.type
_entity.pdbx_description
1 polymer ?
#
loop_
_entity_poly.entity_id
_entity_poly.type
_entity_poly.pdbx_seq_one_letter_code
_entity_poly.pdbx_strand_id
1 'polypeptide(L)'
;MVSSNEQTKSIKFLGIKSDPLIKKMINLLMRDGKRTKAENVLNKALQSLDRDYPGRAIHIFYLGILAVRQDIGVRLKPKPKTRRNKQSFNVYLPRVISPICGLNIGMRLLLKSSRERSTLSPLWENLSKELFKASQNKGEVVSKRYSLNKLAVSNKRRVHFGVRY
;
A
#
# COMPACT_ATOMS: atom_id res chain seq x y z
N MET A 1 11.64 44.78 6.05
CA MET A 1 11.53 44.29 7.44
C MET A 1 10.05 44.06 7.68
N VAL A 2 9.50 42.85 7.59
CA VAL A 2 9.68 41.75 8.54
C VAL A 2 9.71 40.41 7.79
N SER A 3 10.64 39.56 8.22
CA SER A 3 10.88 38.18 7.76
C SER A 3 9.63 37.31 7.94
N SER A 4 8.97 36.92 6.85
CA SER A 4 7.95 35.86 6.85
C SER A 4 8.57 34.47 6.70
N ASN A 5 9.73 34.24 7.32
CA ASN A 5 10.51 33.00 7.18
C ASN A 5 10.59 32.20 8.48
N GLU A 6 9.53 32.26 9.29
CA GLU A 6 9.44 31.63 10.59
C GLU A 6 8.18 30.77 10.65
N GLN A 7 8.19 29.58 10.04
CA GLN A 7 7.41 28.39 10.45
C GLN A 7 7.51 27.18 9.50
N THR A 8 8.53 27.06 8.66
CA THR A 8 8.98 25.73 8.23
C THR A 8 9.76 25.11 9.40
N LYS A 9 9.07 24.81 10.51
CA LYS A 9 9.61 23.90 11.52
C LYS A 9 9.83 22.57 10.82
N SER A 10 11.03 22.41 10.29
CA SER A 10 11.63 21.17 9.83
C SER A 10 11.30 20.13 10.89
N ILE A 11 10.27 19.31 10.62
CA ILE A 11 9.99 18.13 11.41
C ILE A 11 11.35 17.43 11.48
N LYS A 12 11.91 17.27 12.68
CA LYS A 12 13.15 16.52 12.90
C LYS A 12 12.88 15.05 12.54
N PHE A 13 12.85 14.76 11.24
CA PHE A 13 12.51 13.47 10.62
C PHE A 13 13.56 12.40 10.88
N LEU A 14 14.71 12.78 11.45
CA LEU A 14 15.82 11.87 11.75
C LEU A 14 15.41 10.76 12.73
N GLY A 15 14.52 11.05 13.70
CA GLY A 15 13.98 10.03 14.62
C GLY A 15 12.98 9.08 13.94
N ILE A 16 12.22 9.59 12.96
CA ILE A 16 11.17 8.87 12.23
C ILE A 16 11.76 7.81 11.28
N LYS A 17 13.00 8.00 10.81
CA LYS A 17 13.70 7.06 9.92
C LYS A 17 13.96 5.69 10.57
N SER A 18 13.95 5.60 11.90
CA SER A 18 14.13 4.35 12.62
C SER A 18 12.88 3.45 12.59
N ASP A 19 11.72 4.01 12.26
CA ASP A 19 10.45 3.29 12.30
C ASP A 19 10.42 2.18 11.23
N PRO A 20 10.18 0.90 11.60
CA PRO A 20 10.28 -0.23 10.67
C PRO A 20 9.32 -0.11 9.49
N LEU A 21 8.14 0.48 9.71
CA LEU A 21 7.12 0.66 8.69
C LEU A 21 7.55 1.69 7.63
N ILE A 22 8.16 2.79 8.09
CA ILE A 22 8.68 3.86 7.24
C ILE A 22 9.91 3.37 6.47
N LYS A 23 10.82 2.68 7.13
CA LYS A 23 11.96 2.02 6.49
C LYS A 23 11.50 1.06 5.39
N LYS A 24 10.42 0.30 5.62
CA LYS A 24 9.86 -0.61 4.63
C LYS A 24 9.25 0.14 3.44
N MET A 25 8.53 1.23 3.69
CA MET A 25 7.98 2.10 2.64
C MET A 25 9.09 2.72 1.77
N ILE A 26 10.17 3.22 2.39
CA ILE A 26 11.35 3.75 1.68
C ILE A 26 11.95 2.67 0.78
N ASN A 27 12.12 1.44 1.29
CA ASN A 27 12.67 0.34 0.50
C ASN A 27 11.79 -0.03 -0.70
N LEU A 28 10.46 0.08 -0.57
CA LEU A 28 9.53 -0.18 -1.67
C LEU A 28 9.46 0.98 -2.69
N LEU A 29 9.68 2.22 -2.24
CA LEU A 29 9.79 3.40 -3.10
C LEU A 29 11.09 3.43 -3.90
N MET A 30 12.17 2.87 -3.34
CA MET A 30 13.50 2.84 -3.92
C MET A 30 13.53 2.16 -5.30
N ARG A 31 14.18 2.82 -6.26
CA ARG A 31 14.46 2.31 -7.61
C ARG A 31 15.95 2.46 -7.90
N ASP A 32 16.54 1.48 -8.56
CA ASP A 32 17.97 1.43 -8.89
C ASP A 32 18.90 1.63 -7.67
N GLY A 33 18.48 1.20 -6.48
CA GLY A 33 19.26 1.39 -5.25
C GLY A 33 19.34 2.84 -4.72
N LYS A 34 18.62 3.79 -5.31
CA LYS A 34 18.68 5.22 -4.96
C LYS A 34 17.84 5.54 -3.71
N ARG A 35 18.36 5.17 -2.53
CA ARG A 35 17.67 5.35 -1.24
C ARG A 35 17.40 6.81 -0.89
N THR A 36 18.38 7.70 -1.11
CA THR A 36 18.24 9.14 -0.82
C THR A 36 17.08 9.78 -1.58
N LYS A 37 16.90 9.42 -2.86
CA LYS A 37 15.77 9.89 -3.66
C LYS A 37 14.43 9.39 -3.11
N ALA A 38 14.35 8.14 -2.69
CA ALA A 38 13.14 7.57 -2.10
C ALA A 38 12.76 8.26 -0.78
N GLU A 39 13.75 8.53 0.08
CA GLU A 39 13.58 9.28 1.32
C GLU A 39 13.06 10.69 1.03
N ASN A 40 13.63 11.39 0.06
CA ASN A 40 13.18 12.72 -0.35
C ASN A 40 11.73 12.72 -0.86
N VAL A 41 11.33 11.71 -1.64
CA VAL A 41 9.95 11.60 -2.14
C VAL A 41 8.97 11.38 -0.99
N LEU A 42 9.28 10.47 -0.06
CA LEU A 42 8.41 10.21 1.09
C LEU A 42 8.30 11.44 2.01
N ASN A 43 9.42 12.12 2.26
CA ASN A 43 9.44 13.33 3.07
C ASN A 43 8.61 14.44 2.44
N LYS A 44 8.73 14.66 1.12
CA LYS A 44 7.90 15.64 0.39
C LYS A 44 6.41 15.28 0.44
N ALA A 45 6.06 13.99 0.35
CA ALA A 45 4.67 13.55 0.45
C ALA A 45 4.08 13.83 1.85
N LEU A 46 4.86 13.58 2.91
CA LEU A 46 4.44 13.86 4.28
C LEU A 46 4.38 15.37 4.55
N GLN A 47 5.31 16.16 4.02
CA GLN A 47 5.24 17.63 4.08
C GLN A 47 4.02 18.17 3.35
N SER A 48 3.65 17.58 2.20
CA SER A 48 2.41 17.93 1.49
C SER A 48 1.18 17.65 2.36
N LEU A 49 1.13 16.49 3.01
CA LEU A 49 0.04 16.16 3.94
C LEU A 49 -0.01 17.10 5.15
N ASP A 50 1.14 17.52 5.66
CA ASP A 50 1.22 18.40 6.82
C ASP A 50 0.81 19.85 6.47
N ARG A 51 1.05 20.28 5.23
CA ARG A 51 0.52 21.56 4.72
C ARG A 51 -1.00 21.57 4.69
N ASP A 52 -1.62 20.47 4.26
CA ASP A 52 -3.08 20.34 4.18
C ASP A 52 -3.70 20.03 5.55
N TYR A 53 -3.01 19.26 6.39
CA TYR A 53 -3.47 18.73 7.67
C TYR A 53 -2.36 18.84 8.74
N PRO A 54 -2.17 20.01 9.35
CA PRO A 54 -1.05 20.27 10.25
C PRO A 54 -1.04 19.33 11.46
N GLY A 55 0.10 18.71 11.70
CA GLY A 55 0.34 17.82 12.85
C GLY A 55 -0.25 16.41 12.72
N ARG A 56 -0.92 16.08 11.61
CA ARG A 56 -1.61 14.78 11.43
C ARG A 56 -1.00 13.89 10.36
N ALA A 57 0.03 14.34 9.65
CA ALA A 57 0.62 13.61 8.53
C ALA A 57 1.05 12.17 8.88
N ILE A 58 1.68 11.98 10.03
CA ILE A 58 2.11 10.65 10.50
C ILE A 58 0.92 9.75 10.82
N HIS A 59 -0.11 10.30 11.48
CA HIS A 59 -1.31 9.55 11.81
C HIS A 59 -2.05 9.09 10.54
N ILE A 60 -2.20 9.99 9.57
CA ILE A 60 -2.79 9.70 8.25
C ILE A 60 -2.01 8.57 7.54
N PHE A 61 -0.68 8.61 7.62
CA PHE A 61 0.18 7.58 7.03
C PHE A 61 -0.08 6.19 7.64
N TYR A 62 -0.08 6.05 8.96
CA TYR A 62 -0.35 4.76 9.61
C TYR A 62 -1.76 4.26 9.33
N LEU A 63 -2.75 5.14 9.43
CA LEU A 63 -4.15 4.79 9.20
C LEU A 63 -4.38 4.37 7.74
N GLY A 64 -3.78 5.09 6.78
CA GLY A 64 -3.84 4.73 5.36
C GLY A 64 -3.20 3.37 5.05
N ILE A 65 -2.06 3.05 5.66
CA ILE A 65 -1.41 1.74 5.45
C ILE A 65 -2.22 0.60 6.06
N LEU A 66 -2.78 0.80 7.26
CA LEU A 66 -3.65 -0.19 7.89
C LEU A 66 -4.92 -0.42 7.06
N ALA A 67 -5.51 0.65 6.52
CA ALA A 67 -6.68 0.58 5.65
C ALA A 67 -6.41 -0.14 4.32
N VAL A 68 -5.16 -0.24 3.89
CA VAL A 68 -4.78 -0.90 2.63
C VAL A 68 -4.22 -2.31 2.84
N ARG A 69 -3.97 -2.70 4.09
CA ARG A 69 -3.52 -4.05 4.47
C ARG A 69 -4.46 -5.12 3.92
N GLN A 70 -3.89 -6.16 3.31
CA GLN A 70 -4.61 -7.33 2.81
C GLN A 70 -4.43 -8.54 3.72
N ASP A 71 -5.53 -9.03 4.27
CA ASP A 71 -5.51 -10.21 5.16
C ASP A 71 -5.76 -11.52 4.40
N ILE A 72 -6.44 -11.43 3.25
CA ILE A 72 -6.78 -12.56 2.40
C ILE A 72 -6.23 -12.34 0.99
N GLY A 73 -5.56 -13.37 0.48
CA GLY A 73 -5.15 -13.46 -0.91
C GLY A 73 -6.00 -14.45 -1.67
N VAL A 74 -6.03 -14.30 -2.99
CA VAL A 74 -6.64 -15.29 -3.89
C VAL A 74 -5.55 -15.78 -4.82
N ARG A 75 -5.34 -17.10 -4.86
CA ARG A 75 -4.37 -17.76 -5.73
C ARG A 75 -5.10 -18.57 -6.79
N LEU A 76 -4.61 -18.55 -8.02
CA LEU A 76 -5.06 -19.46 -9.07
C LEU A 76 -4.59 -20.89 -8.74
N LYS A 77 -5.52 -21.85 -8.75
CA LYS A 77 -5.17 -23.27 -8.65
C LYS A 77 -4.31 -23.65 -9.87
N PRO A 78 -3.14 -24.28 -9.69
CA PRO A 78 -2.35 -24.74 -10.82
C PRO A 78 -3.17 -25.75 -11.64
N LYS A 79 -3.18 -25.58 -12.96
CA LYS A 79 -3.84 -26.54 -13.85
C LYS A 79 -3.03 -27.83 -13.89
N PRO A 80 -3.66 -29.02 -13.85
CA PRO A 80 -2.95 -30.28 -14.00
C PRO A 80 -2.29 -30.35 -15.38
N LYS A 81 -1.03 -30.81 -15.43
CA LYS A 81 -0.28 -30.99 -16.70
C LYS A 81 -0.94 -32.01 -17.63
N THR A 82 -1.64 -32.99 -17.06
CA THR A 82 -2.28 -34.10 -17.76
C THR A 82 -3.80 -34.07 -17.59
N ARG A 83 -4.52 -33.52 -18.58
CA ARG A 83 -5.73 -34.12 -19.21
C ARG A 83 -6.58 -33.08 -19.94
N ARG A 84 -6.73 -33.31 -21.24
CA ARG A 84 -7.95 -33.54 -22.06
C ARG A 84 -9.19 -32.62 -21.94
N ASN A 85 -9.35 -31.80 -20.90
CA ASN A 85 -10.51 -30.92 -20.79
C ASN A 85 -10.22 -29.55 -21.40
N LYS A 86 -10.62 -29.39 -22.67
CA LYS A 86 -10.64 -28.11 -23.40
C LYS A 86 -11.49 -27.01 -22.71
N GLN A 87 -12.24 -27.35 -21.65
CA GLN A 87 -13.16 -26.47 -20.90
C GLN A 87 -12.75 -26.30 -19.42
N SER A 88 -11.47 -26.11 -19.11
CA SER A 88 -11.03 -25.89 -17.72
C SER A 88 -11.04 -24.41 -17.33
N PHE A 89 -12.12 -23.97 -16.68
CA PHE A 89 -12.21 -22.64 -16.07
C PHE A 89 -11.12 -22.42 -15.01
N ASN A 90 -10.71 -21.17 -14.83
CA ASN A 90 -9.76 -20.80 -13.79
C ASN A 90 -10.40 -20.93 -12.40
N VAL A 91 -9.80 -21.74 -11.54
CA VAL A 91 -10.27 -21.94 -10.16
C VAL A 91 -9.48 -21.02 -9.23
N TYR A 92 -10.18 -20.14 -8.54
CA TYR A 92 -9.63 -19.23 -7.54
C TYR A 92 -9.73 -19.84 -6.14
N LEU A 93 -8.60 -19.94 -5.45
CA LEU A 93 -8.49 -20.48 -4.10
C LEU A 93 -8.11 -19.36 -3.13
N PRO A 94 -8.96 -19.01 -2.15
CA PRO A 94 -8.58 -18.08 -1.10
C PRO A 94 -7.49 -18.67 -0.19
N ARG A 95 -6.59 -17.80 0.30
CA ARG A 95 -5.51 -18.13 1.23
C ARG A 95 -5.33 -17.00 2.23
N VAL A 96 -5.20 -17.32 3.51
CA VAL A 96 -4.87 -16.35 4.55
C VAL A 96 -3.41 -15.91 4.37
N ILE A 97 -3.17 -14.60 4.43
CA ILE A 97 -1.84 -14.00 4.31
C ILE A 97 -1.37 -13.59 5.72
N SER A 98 -0.08 -13.79 6.00
CA SER A 98 0.55 -13.27 7.22
C SER A 98 0.48 -11.74 7.26
N PRO A 99 0.24 -11.10 8.42
CA PRO A 99 0.06 -9.65 8.53
C PRO A 99 1.23 -8.84 7.95
N ILE A 100 2.47 -9.32 8.12
CA ILE A 100 3.67 -8.67 7.57
C ILE A 100 3.64 -8.65 6.03
N CYS A 101 3.21 -9.75 5.41
CA CYS A 101 3.05 -9.86 3.97
C CYS A 101 1.87 -9.00 3.49
N GLY A 102 0.76 -9.01 4.22
CA GLY A 102 -0.42 -8.21 3.93
C GLY A 102 -0.14 -6.71 3.90
N LEU A 103 0.64 -6.22 4.86
CA LEU A 103 1.12 -4.83 4.90
C LEU A 103 1.98 -4.52 3.68
N ASN A 104 2.95 -5.38 3.35
CA ASN A 104 3.84 -5.19 2.20
C ASN A 104 3.09 -5.19 0.86
N ILE A 105 2.10 -6.08 0.69
CA ILE A 105 1.27 -6.13 -0.52
C ILE A 105 0.45 -4.85 -0.63
N GLY A 106 -0.15 -4.41 0.48
CA GLY A 106 -0.88 -3.16 0.54
C GLY A 106 -0.03 -1.95 0.11
N MET A 107 1.14 -1.77 0.72
CA MET A 107 2.06 -0.68 0.37
C MET A 107 2.47 -0.73 -1.11
N ARG A 108 2.75 -1.91 -1.66
CA ARG A 108 3.08 -2.07 -3.08
C ARG A 108 1.94 -1.62 -3.99
N LEU A 109 0.70 -1.98 -3.65
CA LEU A 109 -0.47 -1.58 -4.44
C LEU A 109 -0.74 -0.08 -4.34
N LEU A 110 -0.51 0.53 -3.18
CA LEU A 110 -0.60 1.98 -2.98
C LEU A 110 0.43 2.72 -3.83
N LEU A 111 1.68 2.26 -3.85
CA LEU A 111 2.71 2.84 -4.70
C LEU A 111 2.41 2.66 -6.18
N LYS A 112 1.81 1.52 -6.56
CA LYS A 112 1.37 1.26 -7.93
C LYS A 112 0.25 2.23 -8.34
N SER A 113 -0.82 2.37 -7.54
CA SER A 113 -1.92 3.31 -7.85
C SER A 113 -1.42 4.76 -7.92
N SER A 114 -0.50 5.15 -7.02
CA SER A 114 0.10 6.49 -7.02
C SER A 114 0.88 6.80 -8.30
N ARG A 115 1.51 5.78 -8.92
CA ARG A 115 2.23 5.92 -10.20
C ARG A 115 1.29 5.94 -11.40
N GLU A 116 0.19 5.17 -11.35
CA GLU A 116 -0.79 5.08 -12.43
C GLU A 116 -1.72 6.31 -12.51
N ARG A 117 -1.94 7.01 -11.39
CA ARG A 117 -2.91 8.10 -11.29
C ARG A 117 -2.65 9.27 -12.24
N SER A 118 -1.42 9.74 -12.36
CA SER A 118 -1.07 10.78 -13.34
C SER A 118 0.43 10.79 -13.61
N THR A 119 0.79 10.92 -14.88
CA THR A 119 2.18 11.04 -15.33
C THR A 119 2.72 12.46 -15.23
N LEU A 120 1.83 13.47 -15.25
CA LEU A 120 2.22 14.89 -15.23
C LEU A 120 2.56 15.41 -13.83
N SER A 121 1.86 14.96 -12.79
CA SER A 121 2.12 15.45 -11.44
C SER A 121 3.23 14.62 -10.77
N PRO A 122 4.03 15.25 -9.89
CA PRO A 122 5.13 14.55 -9.26
C PRO A 122 4.61 13.46 -8.30
N LEU A 123 5.35 12.33 -8.23
CA LEU A 123 4.94 11.14 -7.48
C LEU A 123 4.60 11.41 -6.00
N TRP A 124 5.30 12.35 -5.35
CA TRP A 124 5.06 12.68 -3.94
C TRP A 124 3.66 13.29 -3.70
N GLU A 125 3.14 14.05 -4.66
CA GLU A 125 1.82 14.67 -4.57
C GLU A 125 0.70 13.64 -4.84
N ASN A 126 0.92 12.72 -5.77
CA ASN A 126 -0.02 11.60 -5.96
C ASN A 126 -0.06 10.69 -4.73
N LEU A 127 1.10 10.40 -4.15
CA LEU A 127 1.23 9.56 -2.98
C LEU A 127 0.55 10.19 -1.74
N SER A 128 0.69 11.50 -1.52
CA SER A 128 -0.02 12.19 -0.43
C SER A 128 -1.54 12.09 -0.59
N LYS A 129 -2.05 12.36 -1.80
CA LYS A 129 -3.49 12.26 -2.10
C LYS A 129 -4.03 10.82 -1.95
N GLU A 130 -3.27 9.82 -2.37
CA GLU A 130 -3.66 8.41 -2.21
C GLU A 130 -3.63 7.96 -0.74
N LEU A 131 -2.60 8.35 0.03
CA LEU A 131 -2.55 8.09 1.47
C LEU A 131 -3.75 8.71 2.19
N PHE A 132 -4.09 9.95 1.86
CA PHE A 132 -5.23 10.61 2.45
C PHE A 132 -6.55 9.89 2.12
N LYS A 133 -6.79 9.54 0.85
CA LYS A 133 -7.96 8.75 0.45
C LYS A 133 -8.02 7.41 1.17
N ALA A 134 -6.90 6.70 1.25
CA ALA A 134 -6.79 5.43 1.93
C ALA A 134 -7.13 5.56 3.42
N SER A 135 -6.70 6.63 4.09
CA SER A 135 -7.03 6.90 5.48
C SER A 135 -8.55 7.06 5.71
N GLN A 136 -9.27 7.55 4.71
CA GLN A 136 -10.74 7.63 4.76
C GLN A 136 -11.43 6.33 4.34
N ASN A 137 -10.71 5.21 4.22
CA ASN A 137 -11.19 3.94 3.65
C ASN A 137 -11.75 4.10 2.22
N LYS A 138 -11.26 5.08 1.47
CA LYS A 138 -11.64 5.37 0.09
C LYS A 138 -10.46 5.13 -0.84
N GLY A 139 -10.73 5.14 -2.14
CA GLY A 139 -9.71 5.01 -3.18
C GLY A 139 -9.66 3.63 -3.81
N GLU A 140 -8.90 3.55 -4.89
CA GLU A 140 -8.88 2.40 -5.78
C GLU A 140 -8.31 1.15 -5.09
N VAL A 141 -7.26 1.31 -4.28
CA VAL A 141 -6.60 0.20 -3.61
C VAL A 141 -7.51 -0.44 -2.56
N VAL A 142 -8.24 0.39 -1.81
CA VAL A 142 -9.20 -0.08 -0.80
C VAL A 142 -10.38 -0.79 -1.47
N SER A 143 -10.87 -0.26 -2.60
CA SER A 143 -11.90 -0.92 -3.41
C SER A 143 -11.45 -2.29 -3.95
N LYS A 144 -10.21 -2.38 -4.46
CA LYS A 144 -9.61 -3.65 -4.90
C LYS A 144 -9.50 -4.65 -3.75
N ARG A 145 -9.12 -4.22 -2.54
CA ARG A 145 -9.11 -5.07 -1.35
C ARG A 145 -10.51 -5.62 -1.03
N TYR A 146 -11.53 -4.77 -1.00
CA TYR A 146 -12.90 -5.23 -0.74
C TYR A 146 -13.40 -6.21 -1.80
N SER A 147 -13.07 -5.97 -3.06
CA SER A 147 -13.41 -6.85 -4.19
C SER A 147 -12.76 -8.23 -4.04
N LEU A 148 -11.49 -8.27 -3.64
CA LEU A 148 -10.77 -9.51 -3.34
C LEU A 148 -11.37 -10.25 -2.14
N ASN A 149 -11.76 -9.54 -1.08
CA ASN A 149 -12.42 -10.16 0.08
C ASN A 149 -13.77 -10.76 -0.30
N LYS A 150 -14.58 -10.07 -1.10
CA LYS A 150 -15.85 -10.60 -1.61
C LYS A 150 -15.63 -11.87 -2.45
N LEU A 151 -14.65 -11.84 -3.36
CA LEU A 151 -14.26 -13.00 -4.17
C LEU A 151 -13.82 -14.18 -3.30
N ALA A 152 -13.06 -13.92 -2.23
CA ALA A 152 -12.62 -14.94 -1.29
C ALA A 152 -13.79 -15.56 -0.52
N VAL A 153 -14.73 -14.74 -0.03
CA VAL A 153 -15.93 -15.22 0.68
C VAL A 153 -16.76 -16.14 -0.23
N SER A 154 -16.98 -15.75 -1.48
CA SER A 154 -17.71 -16.58 -2.46
C SER A 154 -17.04 -17.93 -2.72
N ASN A 155 -15.70 -18.00 -2.65
CA ASN A 155 -14.93 -19.22 -2.90
C ASN A 155 -14.51 -19.97 -1.61
N LYS A 156 -15.00 -19.57 -0.43
CA LYS A 156 -14.61 -20.15 0.87
C LYS A 156 -14.79 -21.68 0.92
N ARG A 157 -15.88 -22.20 0.31
CA ARG A 157 -16.20 -23.63 0.26
C ARG A 157 -15.21 -24.48 -0.55
N ARG A 158 -14.41 -23.87 -1.43
CA ARG A 158 -13.46 -24.58 -2.31
C ARG A 158 -12.13 -24.89 -1.63
N VAL A 159 -11.91 -24.38 -0.42
CA VAL A 159 -10.69 -24.60 0.35
C VAL A 159 -11.02 -25.59 1.45
N HIS A 160 -10.47 -26.80 1.32
CA HIS A 160 -10.30 -27.66 2.47
C HIS A 160 -9.07 -27.14 3.21
N PHE A 161 -9.25 -26.67 4.44
CA PHE A 161 -8.15 -26.39 5.35
C PHE A 161 -7.52 -27.71 5.76
N GLY A 162 -6.68 -28.28 4.88
CA GLY A 162 -5.71 -29.27 5.29
C GLY A 162 -4.73 -28.55 6.21
N VAL A 163 -4.98 -28.59 7.51
CA VAL A 163 -4.05 -28.11 8.53
C VAL A 163 -2.79 -28.95 8.37
N ARG A 164 -1.78 -28.40 7.70
CA ARG A 164 -0.41 -28.90 7.82
C ARG A 164 0.21 -28.11 8.94
N TYR A 165 0.27 -28.75 10.12
CA TYR A 165 1.15 -28.35 11.21
C TYR A 165 2.60 -28.46 10.75
#